data_AF-A0A074VNM3-F1
#
_entry.id   AF-A0A074VNM3-F1
#
_cell.length_a   1.000
_cell.length_b   1.000
_cell.length_c   1.000
_cell.angle_alpha   90.00
_cell.angle_beta   90.00
_cell.angle_gamma   90.00
#
_symmetry.space_group_name_H-M   'P 1'
#
loop_
_entity.id
_entity.type
_entity.pdbx_description
1 polymer ?
#
loop_
_entity_poly.entity_id
_entity_poly.type
_entity_poly.pdbx_seq_one_letter_code
_entity_poly.pdbx_strand_id
1 'polypeptide(L)'
;MSSKLWAAGGLIRLAIRPATKNRLLSTSTTSQKWSRPSDELKYYTNPEWRSRKIEQGTITTARRRQDPELREKERVRDRVYHEKRKQSKSFLLWRRLFQWCFYHDWVRDQLPWKTYRPRLYPEKVEHHCVACRFQRKHGYKLWWRKVNDTPDHAPGGTSFEGLSNTEQYLCSSCYKKTGDIMPQGFEDVTSIRDLRARAKELGIDVDKKRGQVAQSSDQALQKSRLTDEPQA
;
A
#
# COMPACT_ATOMS: atom_id res chain seq x y z
N MET A 1 39.94 -39.03 -70.80
CA MET A 1 41.27 -38.41 -70.73
C MET A 1 41.13 -37.00 -70.18
N SER A 2 41.56 -36.78 -68.94
CA SER A 2 41.90 -35.50 -68.27
C SER A 2 41.75 -35.76 -66.77
N SER A 3 42.79 -36.11 -66.05
CA SER A 3 43.88 -35.24 -65.58
C SER A 3 43.41 -34.23 -64.55
N LYS A 4 43.66 -34.60 -63.29
CA LYS A 4 44.27 -33.80 -62.21
C LYS A 4 43.67 -32.41 -61.94
N LEU A 5 43.28 -32.17 -60.69
CA LEU A 5 44.10 -31.38 -59.76
C LEU A 5 43.45 -31.38 -58.37
N TRP A 6 44.20 -31.85 -57.39
CA TRP A 6 44.01 -31.53 -55.98
C TRP A 6 44.47 -30.09 -55.75
N ALA A 7 43.69 -29.31 -54.99
CA ALA A 7 44.22 -28.17 -54.27
C ALA A 7 43.47 -28.02 -52.94
N ALA A 8 44.26 -28.16 -51.89
CA ALA A 8 43.90 -27.93 -50.50
C ALA A 8 43.43 -26.49 -50.27
N GLY A 9 42.50 -26.33 -49.34
CA GLY A 9 42.06 -25.05 -48.80
C GLY A 9 40.99 -25.36 -47.77
N GLY A 10 41.36 -25.72 -46.55
CA GLY A 10 41.83 -24.72 -45.60
C GLY A 10 40.63 -24.33 -44.74
N LEU A 11 40.38 -25.16 -43.72
CA LEU A 11 39.46 -24.88 -42.63
C LEU A 11 39.89 -23.59 -41.92
N ILE A 12 39.34 -22.45 -42.32
CA ILE A 12 39.23 -21.31 -41.41
C ILE A 12 37.89 -21.47 -40.70
N ARG A 13 37.85 -22.38 -39.72
CA ARG A 13 36.90 -22.24 -38.61
C ARG A 13 37.33 -20.98 -37.88
N LEU A 14 36.73 -19.86 -38.26
CA LEU A 14 36.65 -18.69 -37.39
C LEU A 14 36.09 -19.19 -36.07
N ALA A 15 36.97 -19.31 -35.08
CA ALA A 15 36.60 -19.53 -33.71
C ALA A 15 35.78 -18.30 -33.29
N ILE A 16 34.47 -18.36 -33.51
CA ILE A 16 33.51 -17.52 -32.83
C ILE A 16 33.64 -17.93 -31.37
N ARG A 17 34.54 -17.27 -30.65
CA ARG A 17 34.50 -17.23 -29.20
C ARG A 17 33.12 -16.65 -28.86
N PRO A 18 32.20 -17.38 -28.22
CA PRO A 18 31.03 -16.74 -27.67
C PRO A 18 31.56 -15.74 -26.64
N ALA A 19 31.47 -14.45 -26.97
CA ALA A 19 31.70 -13.40 -26.01
C ALA A 19 30.65 -13.58 -24.91
N THR A 20 31.03 -14.30 -23.85
CA THR A 20 30.32 -14.39 -22.59
C THR A 20 30.28 -12.99 -22.00
N LYS A 21 29.32 -12.17 -22.43
CA LYS A 21 28.90 -10.96 -21.72
C LYS A 21 28.10 -11.35 -20.49
N ASN A 22 28.69 -12.19 -19.64
CA ASN A 22 28.52 -12.05 -18.21
C ASN A 22 29.19 -10.74 -17.83
N ARG A 23 28.59 -10.03 -16.88
CA ARG A 23 29.06 -8.74 -16.32
C ARG A 23 28.58 -7.48 -17.04
N LEU A 24 27.25 -7.31 -17.11
CA LEU A 24 26.61 -6.09 -16.61
C LEU A 24 25.27 -6.45 -15.95
N LEU A 25 25.31 -7.40 -15.00
CA LEU A 25 24.47 -7.26 -13.81
C LEU A 25 25.01 -6.02 -13.10
N SER A 26 24.56 -4.85 -13.54
CA SER A 26 24.47 -3.68 -12.68
C SER A 26 23.53 -4.08 -11.55
N THR A 27 24.08 -4.77 -10.54
CA THR A 27 23.58 -4.69 -9.18
C THR A 27 23.56 -3.21 -8.86
N SER A 28 22.36 -2.64 -8.89
CA SER A 28 22.12 -1.25 -8.52
C SER A 28 22.27 -1.13 -7.01
N THR A 29 23.48 -1.37 -6.50
CA THR A 29 23.97 -0.89 -5.21
C THR A 29 24.48 0.55 -5.34
N THR A 30 24.39 1.16 -6.53
CA THR A 30 24.69 2.57 -6.81
C THR A 30 23.41 3.43 -6.82
N SER A 31 22.54 3.25 -5.82
CA SER A 31 21.48 4.22 -5.53
C SER A 31 21.55 4.70 -4.08
N GLN A 32 22.76 4.76 -3.53
CA GLN A 32 23.05 5.70 -2.44
C GLN A 32 23.21 7.07 -3.10
N LYS A 33 22.08 7.69 -3.45
CA LYS A 33 22.06 9.09 -3.86
C LYS A 33 22.62 9.89 -2.68
N TRP A 34 23.77 10.48 -2.88
CA TRP A 34 24.32 11.54 -2.04
C TRP A 34 23.40 12.77 -2.10
N SER A 35 22.23 12.73 -1.46
CA SER A 35 21.70 13.97 -0.91
C SER A 35 22.62 14.29 0.25
N ARG A 36 23.41 15.36 0.11
CA ARG A 36 24.12 15.94 1.26
C ARG A 36 23.08 16.09 2.38
N PRO A 37 23.36 15.65 3.62
CA PRO A 37 22.40 15.79 4.74
C PRO A 37 21.79 17.20 4.85
N SER A 38 22.55 18.22 4.45
CA SER A 38 22.11 19.61 4.27
C SER A 38 20.87 19.77 3.37
N ASP A 39 20.80 19.10 2.23
CA ASP A 39 19.74 19.31 1.24
C ASP A 39 18.43 18.65 1.65
N GLU A 40 18.52 17.51 2.35
CA GLU A 40 17.35 16.86 2.93
C GLU A 40 16.79 17.70 4.09
N LEU A 41 17.65 18.21 4.97
CA LEU A 41 17.25 19.13 6.02
C LEU A 41 16.60 20.39 5.43
N LYS A 42 17.22 21.01 4.41
CA LYS A 42 16.67 22.17 3.69
C LYS A 42 15.34 21.89 3.03
N TYR A 43 15.13 20.69 2.48
CA TYR A 43 13.85 20.30 1.91
C TYR A 43 12.75 20.40 2.96
N TYR A 44 13.00 19.95 4.19
CA TYR A 44 12.01 19.97 5.27
C TYR A 44 11.89 21.31 6.00
N THR A 45 12.98 22.07 6.16
CA THR A 45 13.00 23.32 6.94
C THR A 45 12.65 24.56 6.11
N ASN A 46 12.93 24.57 4.81
CA ASN A 46 12.71 25.75 3.96
C ASN A 46 11.61 25.49 2.91
N PRO A 47 10.41 26.10 3.07
CA PRO A 47 9.29 25.88 2.14
C PRO A 47 9.54 26.46 0.74
N GLU A 48 10.24 27.59 0.61
CA GLU A 48 10.54 28.20 -0.71
C GLU A 48 11.54 27.37 -1.51
N TRP A 49 12.56 26.84 -0.84
CA TRP A 49 13.55 25.95 -1.46
C TRP A 49 12.87 24.68 -1.97
N ARG A 50 11.95 24.12 -1.17
CA ARG A 50 11.12 22.97 -1.56
C ARG A 50 10.30 23.29 -2.81
N SER A 51 9.61 24.43 -2.84
CA SER A 51 8.79 24.84 -3.98
C SER A 51 9.62 25.00 -5.26
N ARG A 52 10.77 25.69 -5.20
CA ARG A 52 11.70 25.83 -6.33
C ARG A 52 12.21 24.47 -6.82
N LYS A 53 12.51 23.53 -5.92
CA LYS A 53 12.91 22.17 -6.29
C LYS A 53 11.80 21.39 -6.97
N ILE A 54 10.56 21.52 -6.50
CA ILE A 54 9.39 20.91 -7.14
C ILE A 54 9.23 21.46 -8.56
N GLU A 55 9.29 22.78 -8.73
CA GLU A 55 9.18 23.45 -10.03
C GLU A 55 10.31 23.08 -11.00
N GLN A 56 11.56 23.03 -10.54
CA GLN A 56 12.66 22.51 -11.38
C GLN A 56 12.39 21.06 -11.81
N GLY A 57 11.82 20.25 -10.92
CA GLY A 57 11.39 18.88 -11.21
C GLY A 57 10.30 18.81 -12.28
N THR A 58 9.31 19.70 -12.25
CA THR A 58 8.24 19.75 -13.26
C THR A 58 8.79 20.16 -14.63
N ILE A 59 9.64 21.19 -14.70
CA ILE A 59 10.29 21.64 -15.94
C ILE A 59 11.15 20.52 -16.55
N THR A 60 11.98 19.88 -15.72
CA THR A 60 12.83 18.76 -16.18
C THR A 60 11.99 17.59 -16.71
N THR A 61 10.87 17.30 -16.04
CA THR A 61 9.94 16.25 -16.47
C THR A 61 9.26 16.62 -17.80
N ALA A 62 8.86 17.88 -17.98
CA ALA A 62 8.26 18.36 -19.22
C ALA A 62 9.23 18.23 -20.40
N ARG A 63 10.50 18.60 -20.21
CA ARG A 63 11.56 18.43 -21.24
C ARG A 63 11.77 16.96 -21.62
N ARG A 64 11.84 16.06 -20.62
CA ARG A 64 11.97 14.61 -20.87
C ARG A 64 10.80 14.01 -21.64
N ARG A 65 9.59 14.57 -21.49
CA ARG A 65 8.39 14.12 -22.22
C ARG A 65 8.40 14.53 -23.71
N GLN A 66 9.19 15.53 -24.10
CA GLN A 66 9.29 15.95 -25.51
C GLN A 66 10.20 15.01 -26.30
N ASP A 67 11.26 14.50 -25.68
CA ASP A 67 12.19 13.56 -26.28
C ASP A 67 11.54 12.18 -26.55
N PRO A 68 11.43 11.72 -27.81
CA PRO A 68 10.84 10.42 -28.14
C PRO A 68 11.71 9.23 -27.69
N GLU A 69 13.04 9.34 -27.70
CA GLU A 69 13.94 8.25 -27.35
C GLU A 69 13.93 8.00 -25.84
N LEU A 70 13.96 9.07 -25.04
CA LEU A 70 13.81 8.97 -23.59
C LEU A 70 12.45 8.39 -23.21
N ARG A 71 11.37 8.82 -23.87
CA ARG A 71 10.03 8.24 -23.62
C ARG A 71 9.99 6.75 -23.87
N GLU A 72 10.59 6.26 -24.97
CA GLU A 72 10.59 4.83 -25.25
C GLU A 72 11.44 4.05 -24.23
N LYS A 73 12.62 4.57 -23.86
CA LYS A 73 13.43 3.99 -22.78
C LYS A 73 12.66 3.92 -21.46
N GLU A 74 11.92 4.96 -21.10
CA GLU A 74 11.09 4.96 -19.90
C GLU A 74 9.93 3.97 -20.00
N ARG A 75 9.25 3.85 -21.14
CA ARG A 75 8.20 2.84 -21.36
C ARG A 75 8.73 1.42 -21.20
N VAL A 76 9.89 1.11 -21.77
CA VAL A 76 10.53 -0.21 -21.64
C VAL A 76 10.88 -0.48 -20.18
N ARG A 77 11.51 0.49 -19.50
CA ARG A 77 11.84 0.39 -18.07
C ARG A 77 10.58 0.14 -17.22
N ASP A 78 9.53 0.91 -17.46
CA ASP A 78 8.28 0.82 -16.72
C ASP A 78 7.60 -0.52 -16.98
N ARG A 79 7.63 -1.04 -18.22
CA ARG A 79 7.15 -2.38 -18.55
C ARG A 79 7.86 -3.46 -17.74
N VAL A 80 9.19 -3.46 -17.76
CA VAL A 80 10.01 -4.43 -17.00
C VAL A 80 9.73 -4.30 -15.50
N TYR A 81 9.61 -3.08 -15.00
CA TYR A 81 9.28 -2.82 -13.59
C TYR A 81 7.90 -3.38 -13.20
N HIS A 82 6.88 -3.11 -14.02
CA HIS A 82 5.53 -3.60 -13.79
C HIS A 82 5.44 -5.12 -13.88
N GLU A 83 6.17 -5.74 -14.80
CA GLU A 83 6.24 -7.20 -14.95
C GLU A 83 6.85 -7.86 -13.70
N LYS A 84 7.98 -7.34 -13.20
CA LYS A 84 8.57 -7.79 -11.93
C LYS A 84 7.60 -7.63 -10.76
N ARG A 85 6.86 -6.52 -10.70
CA ARG A 85 5.87 -6.29 -9.65
C ARG A 85 4.67 -7.23 -9.72
N LYS A 86 4.23 -7.61 -10.93
CA LYS A 86 3.16 -8.61 -11.11
C LYS A 86 3.54 -9.97 -10.54
N GLN A 87 4.83 -10.31 -10.51
CA GLN A 87 5.32 -11.57 -9.94
C GLN A 87 5.45 -11.54 -8.41
N SER A 88 5.50 -10.35 -7.79
CA SER A 88 5.65 -10.22 -6.34
C SER A 88 4.33 -10.52 -5.61
N LYS A 89 4.26 -11.69 -4.96
CA LYS A 89 3.09 -12.12 -4.15
C LYS A 89 2.72 -11.09 -3.08
N SER A 90 3.69 -10.56 -2.34
CA SER A 90 3.45 -9.55 -1.29
C SER A 90 2.86 -8.26 -1.84
N PHE A 91 3.31 -7.81 -3.02
CA PHE A 91 2.75 -6.62 -3.67
C PHE A 91 1.30 -6.85 -4.13
N LEU A 92 1.01 -8.02 -4.70
CA LEU A 92 -0.35 -8.37 -5.13
C LEU A 92 -1.29 -8.48 -3.93
N LEU A 93 -0.88 -9.15 -2.85
CA LEU A 93 -1.65 -9.27 -1.61
C LEU A 93 -1.95 -7.89 -1.04
N TRP A 94 -0.93 -7.04 -0.90
CA TRP A 94 -1.09 -5.66 -0.44
C TRP A 94 -2.09 -4.87 -1.28
N ARG A 95 -1.97 -4.94 -2.61
CA ARG A 95 -2.88 -4.25 -3.53
C ARG A 95 -4.32 -4.74 -3.38
N ARG A 96 -4.53 -6.05 -3.25
CA ARG A 96 -5.85 -6.66 -3.04
C ARG A 96 -6.44 -6.25 -1.71
N LEU A 97 -5.68 -6.38 -0.61
CA LEU A 97 -6.12 -5.99 0.72
C LEU A 97 -6.53 -4.52 0.76
N PHE A 98 -5.71 -3.65 0.15
CA PHE A 98 -6.03 -2.23 0.05
C PHE A 98 -7.35 -2.01 -0.70
N GLN A 99 -7.57 -2.68 -1.83
CA GLN A 99 -8.85 -2.63 -2.54
C GLN A 99 -10.02 -3.15 -1.69
N TRP A 100 -9.86 -4.28 -1.01
CA TRP A 100 -10.90 -4.82 -0.13
C TRP A 100 -11.26 -3.84 0.98
N CYS A 101 -10.25 -3.23 1.61
CA CYS A 101 -10.45 -2.18 2.60
C CYS A 101 -11.12 -0.93 2.03
N PHE A 102 -11.06 -0.66 0.73
CA PHE A 102 -11.78 0.47 0.13
C PHE A 102 -13.24 0.13 -0.19
N TYR A 103 -13.49 -1.05 -0.76
CA TYR A 103 -14.80 -1.42 -1.31
C TYR A 103 -15.71 -2.18 -0.34
N HIS A 104 -15.16 -2.77 0.72
CA HIS A 104 -15.92 -3.62 1.63
C HIS A 104 -15.83 -3.10 3.07
N ASP A 105 -16.96 -2.59 3.56
CA ASP A 105 -17.07 -2.04 4.91
C ASP A 105 -16.81 -3.09 5.98
N TRP A 106 -17.36 -4.30 5.81
CA TRP A 106 -17.18 -5.41 6.74
C TRP A 106 -15.71 -5.84 6.90
N VAL A 107 -14.88 -5.69 5.86
CA VAL A 107 -13.44 -5.98 5.93
C VAL A 107 -12.76 -5.03 6.90
N ARG A 108 -13.20 -3.78 6.95
CA ARG A 108 -12.66 -2.79 7.87
C ARG A 108 -13.21 -2.96 9.27
N ASP A 109 -14.48 -3.30 9.39
CA ASP A 109 -15.22 -3.15 10.64
C ASP A 109 -15.39 -4.42 11.46
N GLN A 110 -15.46 -5.58 10.81
CA GLN A 110 -15.80 -6.84 11.46
C GLN A 110 -14.63 -7.82 11.52
N LEU A 111 -13.58 -7.61 10.73
CA LEU A 111 -12.40 -8.49 10.75
C LEU A 111 -11.54 -8.23 12.00
N PRO A 112 -10.98 -9.29 12.63
CA PRO A 112 -10.11 -9.17 13.80
C PRO A 112 -8.72 -8.70 13.37
N TRP A 113 -8.53 -7.38 13.33
CA TRP A 113 -7.23 -6.77 13.05
C TRP A 113 -6.30 -6.86 14.26
N LYS A 114 -5.04 -7.26 14.03
CA LYS A 114 -4.07 -7.52 15.10
C LYS A 114 -3.56 -6.24 15.75
N THR A 115 -2.77 -5.45 15.02
CA THR A 115 -2.09 -4.26 15.57
C THR A 115 -2.71 -2.96 15.09
N TYR A 116 -3.12 -2.90 13.82
CA TYR A 116 -3.73 -1.72 13.24
C TYR A 116 -4.97 -2.11 12.42
N ARG A 117 -6.05 -1.35 12.62
CA ARG A 117 -7.31 -1.48 11.88
C ARG A 117 -7.40 -0.40 10.79
N PRO A 118 -7.83 -0.75 9.57
CA PRO A 118 -8.08 0.22 8.52
C PRO A 118 -9.29 1.09 8.84
N ARG A 119 -9.13 2.41 8.71
CA ARG A 119 -10.19 3.40 8.84
C ARG A 119 -10.29 4.17 7.52
N LEU A 120 -11.44 4.04 6.85
CA LEU A 120 -11.74 4.78 5.62
C LEU A 120 -12.61 6.00 5.95
N TYR A 121 -12.11 7.17 5.58
CA TYR A 121 -12.82 8.45 5.69
C TYR A 121 -13.50 8.80 4.35
N PRO A 122 -14.67 9.47 4.39
CA PRO A 122 -15.34 9.93 3.18
C PRO A 122 -14.48 10.95 2.41
N GLU A 123 -13.86 11.85 3.16
CA GLU A 123 -12.93 12.86 2.67
C GLU A 123 -11.48 12.50 3.02
N LYS A 124 -10.52 13.19 2.40
CA LYS A 124 -9.12 12.97 2.72
C LYS A 124 -8.80 13.66 4.04
N VAL A 125 -8.27 12.91 5.00
CA VAL A 125 -7.89 13.43 6.31
C VAL A 125 -6.37 13.41 6.46
N GLU A 126 -5.84 14.46 7.06
CA GLU A 126 -4.42 14.58 7.37
C GLU A 126 -4.13 14.04 8.77
N HIS A 127 -3.52 12.85 8.85
CA HIS A 127 -3.01 12.29 10.09
C HIS A 127 -1.48 12.32 10.12
N HIS A 128 -0.93 12.29 11.33
CA HIS A 128 0.51 12.14 11.55
C HIS A 128 0.87 10.66 11.61
N CYS A 129 1.68 10.20 10.65
CA CYS A 129 2.14 8.81 10.63
C CYS A 129 3.23 8.61 11.69
N VAL A 130 3.01 7.73 12.67
CA VAL A 130 3.97 7.47 13.76
C VAL A 130 5.32 6.95 13.22
N ALA A 131 5.29 6.10 12.20
CA ALA A 131 6.51 5.47 11.67
C ALA A 131 7.37 6.40 10.80
N CYS A 132 6.77 7.23 9.93
CA CYS A 132 7.55 8.12 9.05
C CYS A 132 7.54 9.58 9.48
N ARG A 133 6.83 9.93 10.56
CA ARG A 133 6.69 11.28 11.14
C ARG A 133 6.34 12.37 10.11
N PHE A 134 5.75 11.97 9.00
CA PHE A 134 5.48 12.83 7.86
C PHE A 134 3.99 13.07 7.73
N GLN A 135 3.58 14.34 7.80
CA GLN A 135 2.24 14.77 7.44
C GLN A 135 2.13 14.83 5.92
N ARG A 136 1.26 13.99 5.37
CA ARG A 136 1.09 13.86 3.93
C ARG A 136 0.17 14.98 3.46
N LYS A 137 0.71 15.92 2.68
CA LYS A 137 -0.09 16.99 2.04
C LYS A 137 -1.27 16.39 1.29
N HIS A 138 -2.46 16.94 1.50
CA HIS A 138 -3.75 16.50 0.97
C HIS A 138 -4.34 15.23 1.62
N GLY A 139 -3.69 14.69 2.65
CA GLY A 139 -4.19 13.57 3.43
C GLY A 139 -4.39 12.26 2.66
N TYR A 140 -4.91 11.27 3.38
CA TYR A 140 -5.39 10.02 2.78
C TYR A 140 -6.83 9.76 3.22
N LYS A 141 -7.58 9.03 2.38
CA LYS A 141 -8.88 8.50 2.78
C LYS A 141 -8.72 7.27 3.68
N LEU A 142 -7.73 6.43 3.42
CA LEU A 142 -7.47 5.21 4.19
C LEU A 142 -6.26 5.38 5.10
N TRP A 143 -6.49 5.25 6.39
CA TRP A 143 -5.48 5.25 7.44
C TRP A 143 -5.52 3.97 8.25
N TRP A 144 -4.41 3.61 8.88
CA TRP A 144 -4.31 2.45 9.75
C TRP A 144 -4.21 2.94 11.19
N ARG A 145 -5.29 2.80 11.95
CA ARG A 145 -5.38 3.23 13.35
C ARG A 145 -4.93 2.07 14.24
N LYS A 146 -4.09 2.35 15.23
CA LYS A 146 -3.67 1.35 16.21
C LYS A 146 -4.88 0.82 16.96
N VAL A 147 -5.00 -0.50 17.06
CA VAL A 147 -5.99 -1.13 17.94
C VAL A 147 -5.48 -0.93 19.36
N ASN A 148 -6.24 -0.20 20.18
CA ASN A 148 -5.99 -0.11 21.61
C ASN A 148 -6.84 -1.21 22.27
N ASP A 149 -6.28 -1.95 23.21
CA ASP A 149 -6.99 -3.03 23.91
C ASP A 149 -8.13 -2.52 24.82
N THR A 150 -8.29 -1.20 24.93
CA THR A 150 -9.41 -0.58 25.64
C THR A 150 -10.64 -0.53 24.73
N PRO A 151 -11.77 -1.15 25.12
CA PRO A 151 -12.96 -1.23 24.26
C PRO A 151 -13.46 0.17 23.89
N ASP A 152 -13.59 0.41 22.59
CA ASP A 152 -14.06 1.65 21.95
C ASP A 152 -15.54 2.01 22.28
N HIS A 153 -16.15 1.36 23.29
CA HIS A 153 -17.56 1.49 23.69
C HIS A 153 -17.75 1.58 25.21
N ALA A 154 -16.99 2.44 25.90
CA ALA A 154 -17.41 2.94 27.20
C ALA A 154 -18.16 4.27 27.03
N PRO A 155 -19.50 4.28 26.93
CA PRO A 155 -20.27 5.51 27.08
C PRO A 155 -20.19 5.91 28.57
N GLY A 156 -19.49 7.00 28.87
CA GLY A 156 -19.48 7.57 30.23
C GLY A 156 -18.17 7.47 31.01
N GLY A 157 -17.01 7.41 30.34
CA GLY A 157 -15.73 7.66 30.98
C GLY A 157 -15.45 9.16 31.12
N THR A 158 -16.05 9.83 32.12
CA THR A 158 -15.56 11.12 32.60
C THR A 158 -14.14 10.94 33.12
N SER A 159 -13.14 11.12 32.25
CA SER A 159 -11.76 11.19 32.67
C SER A 159 -11.45 12.63 33.07
N PHE A 160 -11.17 12.77 34.35
CA PHE A 160 -10.44 13.86 34.97
C PHE A 160 -9.16 14.15 34.18
N GLU A 161 -8.82 15.43 34.08
CA GLU A 161 -7.83 16.06 33.18
C GLU A 161 -6.58 15.22 32.85
N GLY A 162 -6.34 14.99 31.55
CA GLY A 162 -5.01 15.24 31.00
C GLY A 162 -4.11 14.10 30.52
N LEU A 163 -4.51 12.83 30.45
CA LEU A 163 -3.70 11.80 29.76
C LEU A 163 -4.37 11.32 28.46
N SER A 164 -3.99 11.99 27.38
CA SER A 164 -4.39 11.71 26.00
C SER A 164 -4.13 10.27 25.60
N ASN A 165 -5.20 9.47 25.43
CA ASN A 165 -5.20 8.29 24.56
C ASN A 165 -4.89 8.76 23.13
N THR A 166 -3.60 8.94 22.83
CA THR A 166 -3.17 9.55 21.58
C THR A 166 -3.38 8.53 20.48
N GLU A 167 -4.41 8.73 19.67
CA GLU A 167 -4.72 7.84 18.55
C GLU A 167 -3.51 7.75 17.60
N GLN A 168 -2.92 6.55 17.51
CA GLN A 168 -1.73 6.32 16.70
C GLN A 168 -2.14 5.89 15.29
N TYR A 169 -1.65 6.62 14.29
CA TYR A 169 -1.94 6.36 12.89
C TYR A 169 -0.70 5.96 12.09
N LEU A 170 -0.87 5.03 11.16
CA LEU A 170 0.10 4.68 10.14
C LEU A 170 -0.44 4.97 8.74
N CYS A 171 0.43 5.51 7.89
CA CYS A 171 0.14 5.58 6.46
C CYS A 171 0.27 4.19 5.83
N SER A 172 -0.42 3.95 4.72
CA SER A 172 -0.45 2.64 4.06
C SER A 172 0.94 2.19 3.58
N SER A 173 1.84 3.14 3.26
CA SER A 173 3.22 2.83 2.90
C SER A 173 4.09 2.38 4.07
N CYS A 174 3.75 2.76 5.30
CA CYS A 174 4.44 2.31 6.51
C CYS A 174 3.82 1.02 7.02
N TYR A 175 2.49 0.90 6.99
CA TYR A 175 1.79 -0.30 7.42
C TYR A 175 2.23 -1.54 6.61
N LYS A 176 2.36 -1.46 5.28
CA LYS A 176 2.86 -2.61 4.48
C LYS A 176 4.26 -3.13 4.90
N LYS A 177 5.04 -2.36 5.67
CA LYS A 177 6.38 -2.73 6.12
C LYS A 177 6.37 -3.47 7.46
N THR A 178 5.23 -3.52 8.17
CA THR A 178 5.13 -4.22 9.46
C THR A 178 5.18 -5.74 9.30
N GLY A 179 5.03 -6.27 8.09
CA GLY A 179 5.08 -7.70 7.79
C GLY A 179 3.77 -8.43 8.11
N ASP A 180 3.10 -8.07 9.20
CA ASP A 180 1.81 -8.61 9.60
C ASP A 180 0.65 -7.79 9.02
N ILE A 181 0.33 -8.07 7.77
CA ILE A 181 -0.60 -7.26 6.96
C ILE A 181 -2.04 -7.77 7.08
N MET A 182 -2.23 -9.07 7.31
CA MET A 182 -3.54 -9.73 7.28
C MET A 182 -4.22 -9.74 8.66
N PRO A 183 -5.56 -9.70 8.71
CA PRO A 183 -6.31 -9.95 9.93
C PRO A 183 -6.03 -11.35 10.49
N GLN A 184 -6.20 -11.51 11.80
CA GLN A 184 -5.97 -12.77 12.48
C GLN A 184 -6.90 -13.87 11.98
N GLY A 185 -6.36 -15.02 11.58
CA GLY A 185 -7.14 -16.16 11.07
C GLY A 185 -7.48 -16.08 9.58
N PHE A 186 -6.92 -15.08 8.87
CA PHE A 186 -7.09 -14.87 7.42
C PHE A 186 -5.75 -14.84 6.67
N GLU A 187 -4.67 -15.32 7.27
CA GLU A 187 -3.31 -15.26 6.70
C GLU A 187 -3.17 -15.98 5.35
N ASP A 188 -3.89 -17.08 5.17
CA ASP A 188 -3.80 -17.92 3.97
C ASP A 188 -4.68 -17.43 2.80
N VAL A 189 -5.49 -16.40 3.03
CA VAL A 189 -6.48 -15.94 2.07
C VAL A 189 -5.83 -15.10 0.96
N THR A 190 -6.06 -15.49 -0.29
CA THR A 190 -5.51 -14.78 -1.45
C THR A 190 -6.57 -14.06 -2.31
N SER A 191 -7.83 -14.47 -2.20
CA SER A 191 -8.97 -13.94 -2.96
C SER A 191 -10.07 -13.42 -2.04
N ILE A 192 -10.89 -12.49 -2.56
CA ILE A 192 -12.06 -11.98 -1.84
C ILE A 192 -13.12 -13.05 -1.63
N ARG A 193 -13.18 -14.05 -2.53
CA ARG A 193 -14.10 -15.19 -2.40
C ARG A 193 -13.72 -16.03 -1.18
N ASP A 194 -12.44 -16.37 -1.06
CA ASP A 194 -11.92 -17.12 0.09
C ASP A 194 -12.06 -16.29 1.38
N LEU A 195 -11.85 -14.97 1.31
CA LEU A 195 -12.06 -14.07 2.46
C LEU A 195 -13.51 -14.13 2.95
N ARG A 196 -14.49 -14.11 2.03
CA ARG A 196 -15.91 -14.23 2.39
C ARG A 196 -16.27 -15.62 2.90
N ALA A 197 -15.72 -16.67 2.30
CA ALA A 197 -15.94 -18.04 2.76
C ALA A 197 -15.44 -18.20 4.19
N ARG A 198 -14.21 -17.75 4.46
CA ARG A 198 -13.60 -17.79 5.79
C ARG A 198 -14.33 -16.92 6.80
N ALA A 199 -14.82 -15.75 6.38
CA ALA A 199 -15.62 -14.88 7.23
C ALA A 199 -16.93 -15.57 7.64
N LYS A 200 -17.59 -16.29 6.73
CA LYS A 200 -18.78 -17.08 7.03
C LYS A 200 -18.50 -18.24 8.00
N GLU A 201 -17.39 -18.95 7.83
CA GLU A 201 -16.97 -20.01 8.77
C GLU A 201 -16.77 -19.48 10.20
N LEU A 202 -16.29 -18.24 10.33
CA LEU A 202 -16.09 -17.56 11.61
C LEU A 202 -17.35 -16.82 12.10
N GLY A 203 -18.49 -16.95 11.42
CA GLY A 203 -19.76 -16.33 11.80
C GLY A 203 -19.83 -14.81 11.59
N ILE A 204 -18.96 -14.24 10.75
CA ILE A 204 -18.92 -12.81 10.44
C ILE A 204 -19.96 -12.50 9.35
N ASP A 205 -20.82 -11.53 9.61
CA ASP A 205 -21.89 -11.11 8.69
C ASP A 205 -21.35 -10.15 7.61
N VAL A 206 -20.93 -10.74 6.49
CA VAL A 206 -20.37 -10.03 5.33
C VAL A 206 -21.38 -9.16 4.58
N ASP A 207 -22.68 -9.37 4.76
CA ASP A 207 -23.75 -8.70 4.01
C ASP A 207 -24.40 -7.56 4.80
N LYS A 208 -24.07 -7.40 6.09
CA LYS A 208 -24.56 -6.31 6.93
C LYS A 208 -24.13 -4.95 6.41
N LYS A 209 -25.06 -4.23 5.78
CA LYS A 209 -24.86 -2.82 5.41
C LYS A 209 -24.87 -1.96 6.67
N ARG A 210 -23.95 -1.01 6.75
CA ARG A 210 -23.76 -0.05 7.87
C ARG A 210 -25.05 0.69 8.29
N GLY A 211 -26.07 0.76 7.43
CA GLY A 211 -27.38 1.37 7.73
C GLY A 211 -28.38 0.50 8.51
N GLN A 212 -28.21 -0.83 8.56
CA GLN A 212 -29.16 -1.71 9.27
C GLN A 212 -28.86 -1.86 10.77
N VAL A 213 -27.60 -1.64 11.19
CA VAL A 213 -27.20 -1.72 12.60
C VAL A 213 -27.81 -0.57 13.42
N ALA A 214 -27.81 0.65 12.87
CA ALA A 214 -28.38 1.82 13.53
C ALA A 214 -29.91 1.71 13.72
N GLN A 215 -30.62 1.15 12.72
CA GLN A 215 -32.06 0.95 12.81
C GLN A 215 -32.45 -0.18 13.78
N SER A 216 -31.62 -1.23 13.89
CA SER A 216 -31.84 -2.35 14.82
C SER A 216 -31.61 -1.96 16.28
N SER A 217 -30.63 -1.09 16.58
CA SER A 217 -30.38 -0.61 17.94
C SER A 217 -31.47 0.36 18.40
N ASP A 218 -31.94 1.25 17.52
CA ASP A 218 -33.01 2.20 17.84
C ASP A 218 -34.37 1.52 17.97
N GLN A 219 -34.68 0.49 17.16
CA GLN A 219 -35.88 -0.33 17.36
C GLN A 219 -35.85 -1.16 18.64
N ALA A 220 -34.68 -1.63 19.08
CA ALA A 220 -34.54 -2.34 20.35
C ALA A 220 -34.76 -1.41 21.55
N LEU A 221 -34.26 -0.18 21.48
CA LEU A 221 -34.49 0.88 22.47
C LEU A 221 -35.93 1.40 22.51
N GLN A 222 -36.63 1.44 21.37
CA GLN A 222 -38.05 1.80 21.32
C GLN A 222 -38.96 0.70 21.88
N LYS A 223 -38.63 -0.58 21.65
CA LYS A 223 -39.40 -1.71 22.20
C LYS A 223 -39.26 -1.85 23.71
N SER A 224 -38.10 -1.52 24.30
CA SER A 224 -37.93 -1.58 25.76
C SER A 224 -38.61 -0.43 26.50
N ARG A 225 -38.93 0.68 25.84
CA ARG A 225 -39.68 1.80 26.45
C ARG A 225 -41.20 1.60 26.47
N LEU A 226 -41.73 0.66 25.69
CA LEU A 226 -43.17 0.40 25.57
C LEU A 226 -43.68 -0.69 26.54
N THR A 227 -42.81 -1.32 27.31
CA THR A 227 -43.18 -2.36 28.29
C THR A 227 -43.34 -1.85 29.71
N ASP A 228 -43.10 -0.56 29.96
CA ASP A 228 -43.13 0.06 31.29
C ASP A 228 -44.33 1.02 31.48
N GLU A 229 -45.51 0.72 30.90
CA GLU A 229 -46.76 1.37 31.33
C GLU A 229 -47.50 0.46 32.34
N PRO A 230 -47.65 0.88 33.61
CA PRO A 230 -48.47 0.17 34.57
C PRO A 230 -49.95 0.41 34.23
N GLN A 231 -50.69 -0.68 34.02
CA GLN A 231 -52.15 -0.65 33.96
C GLN A 231 -52.67 -0.16 35.31
N ALA A 232 -53.32 1.00 35.31
CA ALA A 232 -54.11 1.54 36.40
C ALA A 232 -55.61 1.40 36.07
#